data_AF-A0A1G2W5P1-F1
#
_entry.id   AF-A0A1G2W5P1-F1
#
_cell.length_a   1.000
_cell.length_b   1.000
_cell.length_c   1.000
_cell.angle_alpha   90.00
_cell.angle_beta   90.00
_cell.angle_gamma   90.00
#
_symmetry.space_group_name_H-M   'P 1'
#
loop_
_entity.id
_entity.type
_entity.pdbx_description
1 polymer ?
#
loop_
_entity_poly.entity_id
_entity_poly.type
_entity_poly.pdbx_seq_one_letter_code
_entity_poly.pdbx_strand_id
1 'polypeptide(L)'
;MKKIGLGVTAFAAAVLMSGTAGAATSPVFESDYGAAVVGGDDQTAGGSLPFAFSFFGQTYTTFDASTNGFVSLGGGNGSGCCNGSVGDFLNGAARIAPEWFDIVGTVYLNTAVADRAVFTWVGSEYGGGGAYAAQAQLFANGNIIFGYSGDSIPNSHTTLTGISAGGGLADPGETELTGAAFSTGANRAVYDVAAANTFDLNGRNVYFTANSQGGYTVSNDPIAGVPEPATWALMLSGFFGAGATLRSRRARQRLIEA
;
A
#
# COMPACT_ATOMS: atom_id res chain seq x y z
N MET A 1 75.73 -3.86 -14.79
CA MET A 1 74.44 -4.60 -14.88
C MET A 1 73.54 -4.19 -13.74
N LYS A 2 72.66 -3.21 -13.94
CA LYS A 2 71.69 -2.72 -12.93
C LYS A 2 70.30 -3.09 -13.42
N LYS A 3 69.59 -3.90 -12.61
CA LYS A 3 68.29 -4.50 -12.94
C LYS A 3 67.19 -3.43 -13.00
N ILE A 4 66.37 -3.54 -14.04
CA ILE A 4 65.13 -2.80 -14.28
C ILE A 4 64.04 -3.42 -13.39
N GLY A 5 63.39 -2.60 -12.55
CA GLY A 5 62.20 -3.00 -11.78
C GLY A 5 60.97 -2.28 -12.34
N LEU A 6 60.13 -3.02 -13.05
CA LEU A 6 58.83 -2.57 -13.56
C LEU A 6 57.85 -2.45 -12.37
N GLY A 7 57.42 -1.24 -12.05
CA GLY A 7 56.34 -1.02 -11.08
C GLY A 7 54.98 -1.26 -11.74
N VAL A 8 54.36 -2.40 -11.45
CA VAL A 8 52.95 -2.65 -11.80
C VAL A 8 52.08 -2.01 -10.72
N THR A 9 51.50 -0.84 -11.01
CA THR A 9 50.43 -0.27 -10.18
C THR A 9 49.14 -1.03 -10.45
N ALA A 10 48.73 -1.87 -9.51
CA ALA A 10 47.42 -2.50 -9.50
C ALA A 10 46.35 -1.43 -9.22
N PHE A 11 45.49 -1.14 -10.21
CA PHE A 11 44.26 -0.38 -9.98
C PHE A 11 43.24 -1.32 -9.35
N ALA A 12 42.92 -1.08 -8.08
CA ALA A 12 41.77 -1.71 -7.42
C ALA A 12 40.49 -1.19 -8.09
N ALA A 13 39.79 -2.05 -8.82
CA ALA A 13 38.44 -1.77 -9.29
C ALA A 13 37.50 -1.80 -8.07
N ALA A 14 37.08 -0.63 -7.60
CA ALA A 14 35.97 -0.54 -6.66
C ALA A 14 34.69 -0.99 -7.39
N VAL A 15 34.26 -2.22 -7.10
CA VAL A 15 32.91 -2.67 -7.44
C VAL A 15 31.96 -1.86 -6.55
N LEU A 16 31.36 -0.81 -7.11
CA LEU A 16 30.16 -0.20 -6.56
C LEU A 16 29.07 -1.26 -6.66
N MET A 17 28.80 -1.95 -5.55
CA MET A 17 27.56 -2.69 -5.41
C MET A 17 26.43 -1.66 -5.42
N SER A 18 25.83 -1.45 -6.58
CA SER A 18 24.53 -0.81 -6.70
C SER A 18 23.59 -1.63 -5.82
N GLY A 19 23.28 -1.12 -4.63
CA GLY A 19 22.24 -1.66 -3.81
C GLY A 19 20.94 -1.55 -4.60
N THR A 20 20.52 -2.64 -5.24
CA THR A 20 19.12 -2.80 -5.58
C THR A 20 18.41 -2.85 -4.23
N ALA A 21 17.69 -1.80 -3.87
CA ALA A 21 16.65 -1.91 -2.85
C ALA A 21 15.72 -3.03 -3.35
N GLY A 22 15.89 -4.23 -2.80
CA GLY A 22 14.99 -5.33 -3.05
C GLY A 22 13.62 -4.86 -2.60
N ALA A 23 12.68 -4.72 -3.52
CA ALA A 23 11.28 -4.73 -3.17
C ALA A 23 11.06 -6.00 -2.36
N ALA A 24 10.78 -5.86 -1.07
CA ALA A 24 10.65 -7.00 -0.17
C ALA A 24 9.50 -7.88 -0.69
N THR A 25 9.85 -9.05 -1.20
CA THR A 25 8.91 -10.09 -1.61
C THR A 25 8.48 -10.88 -0.38
N SER A 26 7.52 -10.32 0.36
CA SER A 26 6.67 -10.95 1.38
C SER A 26 5.48 -10.00 1.62
N PRO A 27 4.25 -10.47 1.92
CA PRO A 27 3.18 -9.58 2.33
C PRO A 27 3.69 -8.70 3.48
N VAL A 28 3.63 -7.38 3.29
CA VAL A 28 3.88 -6.37 4.33
C VAL A 28 2.80 -6.52 5.39
N PHE A 29 2.91 -7.54 6.23
CA PHE A 29 2.09 -7.74 7.41
C PHE A 29 2.95 -7.46 8.64
N GLU A 30 2.69 -6.35 9.31
CA GLU A 30 3.50 -5.90 10.45
C GLU A 30 3.12 -6.70 11.70
N SER A 31 4.10 -7.22 12.44
CA SER A 31 3.85 -7.99 13.68
C SER A 31 3.72 -7.16 14.94
N ASP A 32 4.16 -5.89 14.91
CA ASP A 32 3.91 -4.92 15.97
C ASP A 32 2.63 -4.16 15.68
N TYR A 33 1.54 -4.53 16.35
CA TYR A 33 0.22 -3.95 16.10
C TYR A 33 0.01 -2.60 16.79
N GLY A 34 0.90 -2.19 17.70
CA GLY A 34 0.72 -0.98 18.49
C GLY A 34 -0.36 -1.12 19.59
N ALA A 35 -1.14 -0.07 19.81
CA ALA A 35 -2.09 0.01 20.92
C ALA A 35 -3.49 -0.47 20.50
N ALA A 36 -4.19 -1.17 21.40
CA ALA A 36 -5.60 -1.51 21.19
C ALA A 36 -6.46 -0.23 21.19
N VAL A 37 -7.32 -0.10 20.17
CA VAL A 37 -8.24 1.03 19.97
C VAL A 37 -9.65 0.67 20.44
N VAL A 38 -10.15 -0.48 20.00
CA VAL A 38 -11.48 -0.99 20.32
C VAL A 38 -11.46 -2.51 20.24
N GLY A 39 -12.26 -3.18 21.05
CA GLY A 39 -12.44 -4.63 20.96
C GLY A 39 -13.79 -5.09 21.48
N GLY A 40 -14.19 -6.28 21.05
CA GLY A 40 -15.50 -6.85 21.27
C GLY A 40 -16.19 -7.18 19.96
N ASP A 41 -17.50 -7.31 20.06
CA ASP A 41 -18.42 -7.54 18.95
C ASP A 41 -19.23 -6.27 18.70
N ASP A 42 -19.39 -5.88 17.44
CA ASP A 42 -20.12 -4.67 17.04
C ASP A 42 -19.71 -3.37 17.77
N GLN A 43 -18.41 -3.19 18.01
CA GLN A 43 -17.89 -2.01 18.69
C GLN A 43 -17.23 -1.04 17.71
N THR A 44 -17.33 0.26 18.00
CA THR A 44 -16.55 1.28 17.31
C THR A 44 -15.81 2.19 18.28
N ALA A 45 -14.70 2.77 17.83
CA ALA A 45 -14.05 3.87 18.53
C ALA A 45 -13.38 4.85 17.58
N GLY A 46 -13.53 6.13 17.92
CA GLY A 46 -12.92 7.24 17.21
C GLY A 46 -11.54 7.62 17.75
N GLY A 47 -10.73 8.23 16.88
CA GLY A 47 -9.42 8.77 17.24
C GLY A 47 -8.89 9.76 16.21
N SER A 48 -7.64 10.19 16.41
CA SER A 48 -6.92 11.09 15.50
C SER A 48 -5.84 10.33 14.74
N LEU A 49 -5.66 10.67 13.46
CA LEU A 49 -4.54 10.21 12.66
C LEU A 49 -3.28 11.01 13.02
N PRO A 50 -2.07 10.42 12.96
CA PRO A 50 -0.81 11.11 13.28
C PRO A 50 -0.41 12.14 12.23
N PHE A 51 -1.11 12.18 11.09
CA PHE A 51 -0.91 13.13 9.99
C PHE A 51 -2.25 13.44 9.31
N ALA A 52 -2.24 14.47 8.46
CA ALA A 52 -3.35 14.79 7.57
C ALA A 52 -3.37 13.81 6.39
N PHE A 53 -4.33 12.88 6.38
CA PHE A 53 -4.42 11.84 5.37
C PHE A 53 -5.23 12.33 4.15
N SER A 54 -4.64 12.25 2.96
CA SER A 54 -5.30 12.59 1.69
C SER A 54 -6.01 11.37 1.12
N PHE A 55 -7.32 11.46 0.93
CA PHE A 55 -8.16 10.36 0.44
C PHE A 55 -9.24 10.89 -0.50
N PHE A 56 -9.21 10.46 -1.77
CA PHE A 56 -10.10 10.94 -2.84
C PHE A 56 -10.25 12.47 -2.91
N GLY A 57 -9.13 13.19 -2.80
CA GLY A 57 -9.05 14.65 -2.88
C GLY A 57 -9.44 15.40 -1.60
N GLN A 58 -9.91 14.68 -0.57
CA GLN A 58 -10.26 15.25 0.73
C GLN A 58 -9.16 14.96 1.77
N THR A 59 -9.04 15.83 2.77
CA THR A 59 -8.09 15.65 3.88
C THR A 59 -8.82 15.25 5.15
N TYR A 60 -8.33 14.20 5.80
CA TYR A 60 -8.89 13.66 7.04
C TYR A 60 -7.84 13.65 8.15
N THR A 61 -8.25 14.01 9.36
CA THR A 61 -7.40 14.00 10.57
C THR A 61 -7.97 13.11 11.67
N THR A 62 -9.18 12.56 11.47
CA THR A 62 -9.87 11.71 12.42
C THR A 62 -10.36 10.45 11.74
N PHE A 63 -10.48 9.39 12.53
CA PHE A 63 -11.01 8.09 12.11
C PHE A 63 -12.07 7.60 13.11
N ASP A 64 -12.90 6.66 12.67
CA ASP A 64 -13.74 5.81 13.51
C ASP A 64 -13.55 4.35 13.06
N ALA A 65 -12.94 3.53 13.90
CA ALA A 65 -12.62 2.14 13.60
C ALA A 65 -13.74 1.23 14.11
N SER A 66 -14.19 0.32 13.25
CA SER A 66 -15.16 -0.72 13.61
C SER A 66 -14.46 -2.05 13.85
N THR A 67 -14.91 -2.84 14.83
CA THR A 67 -14.45 -4.24 14.99
C THR A 67 -14.71 -5.08 13.75
N ASN A 68 -15.72 -4.73 12.95
CA ASN A 68 -16.11 -5.41 11.70
C ASN A 68 -15.24 -5.04 10.49
N GLY A 69 -13.93 -4.84 10.68
CA GLY A 69 -12.97 -4.87 9.58
C GLY A 69 -12.93 -3.62 8.68
N PHE A 70 -13.34 -2.46 9.18
CA PHE A 70 -13.20 -1.20 8.44
C PHE A 70 -12.91 0.02 9.32
N VAL A 71 -12.37 1.06 8.68
CA VAL A 71 -12.19 2.40 9.24
C VAL A 71 -13.02 3.40 8.44
N SER A 72 -13.72 4.28 9.15
CA SER A 72 -14.42 5.44 8.61
C SER A 72 -13.58 6.70 8.78
N LEU A 73 -13.66 7.63 7.82
CA LEU A 73 -12.93 8.90 7.83
C LEU A 73 -13.90 10.08 7.81
N GLY A 74 -13.64 11.09 8.64
CA GLY A 74 -14.44 12.33 8.68
C GLY A 74 -15.90 12.17 9.14
N GLY A 75 -16.21 11.04 9.77
CA GLY A 75 -17.54 10.64 10.26
C GLY A 75 -17.52 9.16 10.66
N GLY A 76 -18.60 8.66 11.25
CA GLY A 76 -18.77 7.26 11.62
C GLY A 76 -19.76 6.55 10.70
N ASN A 77 -19.53 5.26 10.48
CA ASN A 77 -20.43 4.38 9.73
C ASN A 77 -21.21 3.39 10.64
N GLY A 78 -21.10 3.55 11.97
CA GLY A 78 -21.58 2.55 12.94
C GLY A 78 -20.71 1.28 12.92
N SER A 79 -21.14 0.22 13.60
CA SER A 79 -20.40 -1.06 13.57
C SER A 79 -20.43 -1.71 12.19
N GLY A 80 -21.44 -1.41 11.38
CA GLY A 80 -21.62 -2.04 10.07
C GLY A 80 -21.96 -3.53 10.15
N CYS A 81 -22.60 -3.99 11.22
CA CYS A 81 -23.05 -5.37 11.26
C CYS A 81 -23.96 -5.69 10.06
N CYS A 82 -23.82 -6.82 9.37
CA CYS A 82 -22.88 -7.92 9.64
C CYS A 82 -22.22 -8.44 8.35
N ASN A 83 -22.88 -8.27 7.21
CA ASN A 83 -22.29 -8.52 5.89
C ASN A 83 -21.77 -7.21 5.30
N GLY A 84 -20.74 -7.32 4.47
CA GLY A 84 -20.37 -6.25 3.56
C GLY A 84 -21.57 -5.84 2.69
N SER A 85 -21.87 -4.55 2.66
CA SER A 85 -23.01 -3.98 1.92
C SER A 85 -22.54 -2.86 0.99
N VAL A 86 -22.60 -3.13 -0.33
CA VAL A 86 -22.23 -2.14 -1.36
C VAL A 86 -23.02 -0.84 -1.19
N GLY A 87 -24.31 -0.94 -0.84
CA GLY A 87 -25.16 0.22 -0.59
C GLY A 87 -24.58 1.13 0.49
N ASP A 88 -24.28 0.59 1.67
CA ASP A 88 -23.74 1.40 2.78
C ASP A 88 -22.30 1.84 2.50
N PHE A 89 -21.54 1.04 1.75
CA PHE A 89 -20.17 1.35 1.34
C PHE A 89 -20.12 2.60 0.45
N LEU A 90 -21.11 2.79 -0.42
CA LEU A 90 -21.19 3.93 -1.35
C LEU A 90 -21.93 5.13 -0.76
N ASN A 91 -22.89 4.91 0.15
CA ASN A 91 -23.73 5.96 0.72
C ASN A 91 -23.20 6.55 2.03
N GLY A 92 -22.45 5.78 2.82
CA GLY A 92 -21.95 6.19 4.13
C GLY A 92 -20.84 7.24 4.10
N ALA A 93 -20.19 7.43 5.24
CA ALA A 93 -18.95 8.20 5.32
C ALA A 93 -17.81 7.45 4.59
N ALA A 94 -16.76 8.20 4.20
CA ALA A 94 -15.57 7.64 3.58
C ALA A 94 -15.07 6.41 4.36
N ARG A 95 -14.87 5.29 3.67
CA ARG A 95 -14.60 3.98 4.28
C ARG A 95 -13.42 3.30 3.63
N ILE A 96 -12.57 2.73 4.48
CA ILE A 96 -11.44 1.87 4.11
C ILE A 96 -11.70 0.53 4.78
N ALA A 97 -12.00 -0.49 3.98
CA ALA A 97 -12.36 -1.82 4.44
C ALA A 97 -11.39 -2.83 3.86
N PRO A 98 -10.31 -3.21 4.59
CA PRO A 98 -9.55 -4.40 4.22
C PRO A 98 -10.46 -5.60 4.07
N GLU A 99 -11.43 -5.77 4.99
CA GLU A 99 -12.42 -6.81 4.83
C GLU A 99 -13.59 -6.56 5.78
N TRP A 100 -14.68 -6.06 5.25
CA TRP A 100 -15.84 -5.75 6.05
C TRP A 100 -16.78 -6.97 6.15
N PHE A 101 -16.86 -7.52 7.36
CA PHE A 101 -17.82 -8.55 7.79
C PHE A 101 -17.89 -8.65 9.32
N ASP A 102 -18.71 -9.54 9.84
CA ASP A 102 -19.01 -9.74 11.27
C ASP A 102 -17.83 -10.34 12.05
N ILE A 103 -17.02 -9.48 12.68
CA ILE A 103 -15.81 -9.88 13.41
C ILE A 103 -15.98 -9.54 14.89
N VAL A 104 -15.85 -10.59 15.72
CA VAL A 104 -15.55 -10.41 17.14
C VAL A 104 -14.03 -10.39 17.32
N GLY A 105 -13.49 -9.25 17.74
CA GLY A 105 -12.05 -9.06 17.71
C GLY A 105 -11.56 -7.80 18.39
N THR A 106 -10.31 -7.47 18.14
CA THR A 106 -9.66 -6.23 18.58
C THR A 106 -9.06 -5.53 17.38
N VAL A 107 -9.29 -4.22 17.32
CA VAL A 107 -8.61 -3.31 16.40
C VAL A 107 -7.45 -2.67 17.14
N TYR A 108 -6.27 -2.78 16.57
CA TYR A 108 -5.06 -2.14 17.04
C TYR A 108 -4.65 -1.03 16.08
N LEU A 109 -3.95 -0.02 16.59
CA LEU A 109 -3.37 1.06 15.82
C LEU A 109 -1.89 1.25 16.17
N ASN A 110 -1.03 1.08 15.17
CA ASN A 110 0.38 1.45 15.24
C ASN A 110 0.60 2.80 14.53
N THR A 111 1.19 3.74 15.25
CA THR A 111 1.57 5.09 14.75
C THR A 111 3.02 5.44 15.12
N ALA A 112 3.86 4.43 15.39
CA ALA A 112 5.26 4.63 15.75
C ALA A 112 6.08 5.30 14.64
N VAL A 113 5.61 5.23 13.39
CA VAL A 113 6.20 5.88 12.23
C VAL A 113 5.34 7.09 11.84
N ALA A 114 5.94 8.28 11.81
CA ALA A 114 5.19 9.55 11.71
C ALA A 114 4.36 9.73 10.43
N ASP A 115 4.73 9.09 9.33
CA ASP A 115 4.04 9.15 8.03
C ASP A 115 3.21 7.89 7.72
N ARG A 116 3.00 7.02 8.72
CA ARG A 116 2.25 5.77 8.57
C ARG A 116 1.33 5.49 9.77
N ALA A 117 0.10 5.09 9.49
CA ALA A 117 -0.85 4.59 10.46
C ALA A 117 -1.29 3.18 10.05
N VAL A 118 -1.10 2.19 10.92
CA VAL A 118 -1.45 0.79 10.64
C VAL A 118 -2.57 0.35 11.55
N PHE A 119 -3.74 0.13 10.97
CA PHE A 119 -4.86 -0.51 11.64
C PHE A 119 -4.73 -2.02 11.46
N THR A 120 -4.80 -2.77 12.55
CA THR A 120 -4.78 -4.25 12.51
C THR A 120 -6.02 -4.80 13.18
N TRP A 121 -6.77 -5.63 12.47
CA TRP A 121 -7.84 -6.43 13.05
C TRP A 121 -7.29 -7.81 13.40
N VAL A 122 -7.57 -8.26 14.61
CA VAL A 122 -7.29 -9.64 15.05
C VAL A 122 -8.51 -10.17 15.77
N GLY A 123 -9.02 -11.32 15.36
CA GLY A 123 -10.22 -11.89 15.95
C GLY A 123 -10.66 -13.18 15.27
N SER A 124 -11.97 -13.35 15.21
CA SER A 124 -12.64 -14.42 14.47
C SER A 124 -14.00 -13.93 14.02
N GLU A 125 -14.56 -14.58 13.00
CA GLU A 125 -15.95 -14.32 12.63
C GLU A 125 -16.90 -14.67 13.77
N TYR A 126 -17.86 -13.79 14.05
CA TYR A 126 -18.91 -14.08 15.01
C TYR A 126 -19.75 -15.29 14.54
N GLY A 127 -20.17 -16.15 15.48
CA GLY A 127 -20.98 -17.33 15.17
C GLY A 127 -20.22 -18.59 14.72
N GLY A 128 -18.87 -18.56 14.65
CA GLY A 128 -18.05 -19.77 14.51
C GLY A 128 -16.96 -19.75 13.45
N GLY A 129 -16.35 -18.60 13.16
CA GLY A 129 -15.26 -18.49 12.17
C GLY A 129 -13.90 -19.01 12.62
N GLY A 130 -13.01 -19.15 11.64
CA GLY A 130 -11.59 -19.38 11.90
C GLY A 130 -10.90 -18.13 12.47
N ALA A 131 -9.61 -18.27 12.79
CA ALA A 131 -8.79 -17.11 13.13
C ALA A 131 -8.85 -16.09 11.99
N TYR A 132 -8.79 -14.82 12.35
CA TYR A 132 -8.84 -13.71 11.42
C TYR A 132 -7.77 -12.68 11.75
N ALA A 133 -7.02 -12.24 10.74
CA ALA A 133 -6.22 -11.04 10.86
C ALA A 133 -5.95 -10.35 9.51
N ALA A 134 -6.19 -9.03 9.48
CA ALA A 134 -5.92 -8.16 8.33
C ALA A 134 -5.43 -6.78 8.78
N GLN A 135 -4.81 -6.05 7.86
CA GLN A 135 -4.27 -4.71 8.08
C GLN A 135 -4.73 -3.71 7.03
N ALA A 136 -4.96 -2.47 7.47
CA ALA A 136 -4.96 -1.29 6.61
C ALA A 136 -3.77 -0.39 7.00
N GLN A 137 -2.82 -0.21 6.10
CA GLN A 137 -1.71 0.71 6.28
C GLN A 137 -1.98 1.98 5.47
N LEU A 138 -2.17 3.10 6.16
CA LEU A 138 -2.38 4.41 5.57
C LEU A 138 -1.06 5.18 5.59
N PHE A 139 -0.70 5.77 4.46
CA PHE A 139 0.51 6.58 4.32
C PHE A 139 0.14 8.05 4.13
N ALA A 140 0.97 8.97 4.64
CA ALA A 140 0.73 10.41 4.55
C ALA A 140 0.57 10.93 3.12
N ASN A 141 1.15 10.23 2.14
CA ASN A 141 1.01 10.54 0.71
C ASN A 141 -0.32 10.10 0.09
N GLY A 142 -1.22 9.47 0.87
CA GLY A 142 -2.52 9.00 0.41
C GLY A 142 -2.52 7.56 -0.11
N ASN A 143 -1.37 6.89 -0.15
CA ASN A 143 -1.29 5.46 -0.49
C ASN A 143 -1.89 4.61 0.64
N ILE A 144 -2.42 3.46 0.25
CA ILE A 144 -3.01 2.48 1.16
C ILE A 144 -2.47 1.10 0.81
N ILE A 145 -2.20 0.28 1.82
CA ILE A 145 -1.90 -1.15 1.64
C ILE A 145 -2.86 -1.95 2.51
N PHE A 146 -3.54 -2.93 1.90
CA PHE A 146 -4.18 -4.01 2.62
C PHE A 146 -3.25 -5.20 2.67
N GLY A 147 -3.19 -5.87 3.83
CA GLY A 147 -2.42 -7.09 4.01
C GLY A 147 -3.20 -8.09 4.84
N TYR A 148 -3.14 -9.36 4.46
CA TYR A 148 -3.93 -10.43 5.07
C TYR A 148 -3.03 -11.52 5.61
N SER A 149 -3.37 -12.04 6.79
CA SER A 149 -2.74 -13.27 7.26
C SER A 149 -3.11 -14.46 6.36
N GLY A 150 -2.22 -15.43 6.22
CA GLY A 150 -2.45 -16.62 5.40
C GLY A 150 -3.60 -17.49 5.89
N ASP A 151 -3.94 -17.38 7.18
CA ASP A 151 -4.84 -18.28 7.89
C ASP A 151 -6.22 -17.66 8.17
N SER A 152 -6.56 -16.51 7.56
CA SER A 152 -7.88 -15.89 7.74
C SER A 152 -8.98 -16.74 7.13
N ILE A 153 -10.08 -16.99 7.86
CA ILE A 153 -11.15 -17.86 7.33
C ILE A 153 -12.54 -17.24 7.58
N PRO A 154 -13.00 -16.32 6.70
CA PRO A 154 -14.39 -15.85 6.68
C PRO A 154 -15.29 -16.95 6.09
N ASN A 155 -16.07 -17.60 6.95
CA ASN A 155 -16.81 -18.82 6.64
C ASN A 155 -18.32 -18.62 6.40
N SER A 156 -18.93 -17.57 6.95
CA SER A 156 -20.41 -17.47 6.97
C SER A 156 -20.98 -16.19 6.37
N HIS A 157 -20.27 -15.07 6.49
CA HIS A 157 -20.69 -13.77 5.99
C HIS A 157 -20.12 -13.50 4.60
N THR A 158 -20.86 -12.70 3.84
CA THR A 158 -20.33 -12.03 2.66
C THR A 158 -19.40 -10.92 3.12
N THR A 159 -18.19 -10.92 2.58
CA THR A 159 -17.17 -9.90 2.89
C THR A 159 -17.13 -8.84 1.80
N LEU A 160 -16.79 -7.61 2.17
CA LEU A 160 -16.51 -6.53 1.21
C LEU A 160 -15.11 -5.97 1.46
N THR A 161 -14.26 -6.05 0.45
CA THR A 161 -12.92 -5.46 0.46
C THR A 161 -12.90 -4.23 -0.43
N GLY A 162 -12.37 -3.10 0.03
CA GLY A 162 -12.19 -1.95 -0.84
C GLY A 162 -12.02 -0.61 -0.15
N ILE A 163 -12.05 0.44 -0.97
CA ILE A 163 -12.03 1.83 -0.53
C ILE A 163 -13.14 2.63 -1.21
N SER A 164 -13.81 3.52 -0.46
CA SER A 164 -14.87 4.39 -0.96
C SER A 164 -14.81 5.76 -0.31
N ALA A 165 -14.96 6.82 -1.10
CA ALA A 165 -15.11 8.18 -0.60
C ALA A 165 -16.47 8.42 0.08
N GLY A 166 -17.44 7.52 -0.10
CA GLY A 166 -18.79 7.65 0.43
C GLY A 166 -19.56 8.86 -0.13
N GLY A 167 -20.66 9.20 0.53
CA GLY A 167 -21.47 10.38 0.21
C GLY A 167 -22.42 10.22 -0.98
N GLY A 168 -22.89 9.00 -1.25
CA GLY A 168 -23.90 8.71 -2.27
C GLY A 168 -23.32 8.55 -3.67
N LEU A 169 -22.22 7.80 -3.78
CA LEU A 169 -21.57 7.54 -5.06
C LEU A 169 -22.44 6.65 -5.95
N ALA A 170 -22.39 6.90 -7.26
CA ALA A 170 -22.86 5.91 -8.23
C ALA A 170 -21.99 4.66 -8.12
N ASP A 171 -22.64 3.49 -8.21
CA ASP A 171 -21.96 2.21 -8.14
C ASP A 171 -21.01 2.04 -9.36
N PRO A 172 -19.69 1.93 -9.14
CA PRO A 172 -18.74 1.68 -10.23
C PRO A 172 -18.81 0.24 -10.76
N GLY A 173 -19.51 -0.65 -10.08
CA GLY A 173 -19.46 -2.09 -10.27
C GLY A 173 -18.33 -2.73 -9.47
N GLU A 174 -18.53 -4.00 -9.13
CA GLU A 174 -17.52 -4.85 -8.47
C GLU A 174 -16.28 -5.02 -9.36
N THR A 175 -15.12 -5.07 -8.74
CA THR A 175 -13.84 -5.31 -9.42
C THR A 175 -13.02 -6.33 -8.64
N GLU A 176 -12.65 -7.42 -9.32
CA GLU A 176 -11.76 -8.46 -8.80
C GLU A 176 -10.39 -7.91 -8.39
N LEU A 177 -10.05 -8.02 -7.11
CA LEU A 177 -8.82 -7.46 -6.53
C LEU A 177 -7.63 -8.43 -6.54
N THR A 178 -7.80 -9.70 -6.90
CA THR A 178 -6.68 -10.63 -7.12
C THR A 178 -6.12 -10.60 -8.55
N GLY A 179 -6.75 -9.81 -9.42
CA GLY A 179 -6.45 -9.73 -10.84
C GLY A 179 -5.19 -8.94 -11.20
N ALA A 180 -5.05 -8.64 -12.49
CA ALA A 180 -3.97 -7.78 -12.97
C ALA A 180 -4.14 -6.33 -12.47
N ALA A 181 -3.02 -5.62 -12.32
CA ALA A 181 -3.06 -4.22 -11.90
C ALA A 181 -3.91 -3.34 -12.83
N PHE A 182 -4.69 -2.43 -12.24
CA PHE A 182 -5.60 -1.55 -12.97
C PHE A 182 -5.65 -0.14 -12.35
N SER A 183 -6.22 0.83 -13.07
CA SER A 183 -6.47 2.18 -12.56
C SER A 183 -7.96 2.39 -12.40
N THR A 184 -8.37 2.95 -11.26
CA THR A 184 -9.76 3.40 -11.04
C THR A 184 -10.07 4.69 -11.82
N GLY A 185 -9.08 5.31 -12.46
CA GLY A 185 -9.23 6.62 -13.06
C GLY A 185 -9.62 7.66 -12.00
N ALA A 186 -10.74 8.34 -12.22
CA ALA A 186 -11.33 9.27 -11.27
C ALA A 186 -12.44 8.64 -10.40
N ASN A 187 -12.69 7.33 -10.52
CA ASN A 187 -13.70 6.65 -9.71
C ASN A 187 -13.30 6.73 -8.24
N ARG A 188 -14.27 7.14 -7.42
CA ARG A 188 -14.11 7.41 -5.99
C ARG A 188 -14.48 6.22 -5.10
N ALA A 189 -14.65 5.06 -5.71
CA ALA A 189 -14.82 3.78 -5.04
C ALA A 189 -14.24 2.67 -5.93
N VAL A 190 -13.72 1.64 -5.27
CA VAL A 190 -13.34 0.35 -5.85
C VAL A 190 -13.52 -0.69 -4.76
N TYR A 191 -14.15 -1.81 -5.10
CA TYR A 191 -14.44 -2.86 -4.13
C TYR A 191 -14.57 -4.23 -4.81
N ASP A 192 -14.42 -5.24 -3.99
CA ASP A 192 -14.60 -6.65 -4.28
C ASP A 192 -15.53 -7.25 -3.22
N VAL A 193 -16.38 -8.19 -3.61
CA VAL A 193 -17.34 -8.85 -2.72
C VAL A 193 -17.11 -10.36 -2.81
N ALA A 194 -16.66 -10.96 -1.72
CA ALA A 194 -16.56 -12.40 -1.63
C ALA A 194 -17.78 -12.97 -0.90
N ALA A 195 -18.39 -13.99 -1.49
CA ALA A 195 -19.37 -14.80 -0.79
C ALA A 195 -18.68 -15.58 0.35
N ALA A 196 -19.50 -16.10 1.26
CA ALA A 196 -19.01 -16.96 2.34
C ALA A 196 -18.11 -18.10 1.81
N ASN A 197 -16.92 -18.27 2.40
CA ASN A 197 -15.90 -19.25 2.00
C ASN A 197 -15.26 -19.03 0.61
N THR A 198 -15.42 -17.86 -0.01
CA THR A 198 -14.79 -17.56 -1.32
C THR A 198 -13.76 -16.45 -1.26
N PHE A 199 -13.39 -15.98 -0.07
CA PHE A 199 -12.33 -14.98 0.08
C PHE A 199 -10.97 -15.54 -0.36
N ASP A 200 -10.24 -14.78 -1.16
CA ASP A 200 -9.05 -15.25 -1.89
C ASP A 200 -7.84 -14.32 -1.79
N LEU A 201 -7.94 -13.26 -0.97
CA LEU A 201 -6.84 -12.35 -0.66
C LEU A 201 -5.96 -12.82 0.52
N ASN A 202 -6.23 -14.00 1.09
CA ASN A 202 -5.41 -14.64 2.12
C ASN A 202 -3.92 -14.68 1.77
N GLY A 203 -3.09 -14.20 2.70
CA GLY A 203 -1.63 -14.17 2.51
C GLY A 203 -1.16 -13.23 1.40
N ARG A 204 -2.05 -12.40 0.84
CA ARG A 204 -1.73 -11.41 -0.20
C ARG A 204 -1.72 -10.00 0.38
N ASN A 205 -1.29 -9.09 -0.48
CA ASN A 205 -1.47 -7.67 -0.30
C ASN A 205 -2.31 -7.09 -1.44
N VAL A 206 -2.97 -5.96 -1.16
CA VAL A 206 -3.55 -5.07 -2.18
C VAL A 206 -3.00 -3.67 -1.96
N TYR A 207 -2.34 -3.13 -2.98
CA TYR A 207 -1.75 -1.81 -2.96
C TYR A 207 -2.66 -0.85 -3.69
N PHE A 208 -3.02 0.26 -3.04
CA PHE A 208 -3.70 1.39 -3.64
C PHE A 208 -2.73 2.56 -3.69
N THR A 209 -2.17 2.83 -4.86
CA THR A 209 -1.27 3.95 -5.10
C THR A 209 -2.06 5.11 -5.68
N ALA A 210 -2.06 6.28 -5.02
CA ALA A 210 -2.82 7.43 -5.51
C ALA A 210 -2.39 7.80 -6.95
N ASN A 211 -3.36 7.97 -7.85
CA ASN A 211 -3.10 8.29 -9.25
C ASN A 211 -3.29 9.80 -9.52
N SER A 212 -2.85 10.27 -10.70
CA SER A 212 -2.95 11.69 -11.08
C SER A 212 -4.38 12.13 -11.45
N GLN A 213 -5.35 11.22 -11.46
CA GLN A 213 -6.74 11.46 -11.83
C GLN A 213 -7.66 11.61 -10.60
N GLY A 214 -7.11 11.50 -9.38
CA GLY A 214 -7.85 11.60 -8.12
C GLY A 214 -8.41 10.28 -7.60
N GLY A 215 -8.09 9.16 -8.25
CA GLY A 215 -8.37 7.80 -7.79
C GLY A 215 -7.08 7.04 -7.46
N TYR A 216 -7.06 5.74 -7.74
CA TYR A 216 -5.96 4.84 -7.39
C TYR A 216 -5.54 3.94 -8.54
N THR A 217 -4.25 3.60 -8.58
CA THR A 217 -3.75 2.39 -9.25
C THR A 217 -3.75 1.26 -8.23
N VAL A 218 -4.40 0.15 -8.55
CA VAL A 218 -4.59 -1.01 -7.70
C VAL A 218 -3.74 -2.17 -8.21
N SER A 219 -3.04 -2.88 -7.33
CA SER A 219 -2.22 -4.05 -7.66
C SER A 219 -2.02 -5.00 -6.48
N ASN A 220 -1.62 -6.25 -6.75
CA ASN A 220 -1.21 -7.21 -5.70
C ASN A 220 0.30 -7.25 -5.46
N ASP A 221 1.07 -6.64 -6.36
CA ASP A 221 2.52 -6.45 -6.21
C ASP A 221 2.82 -4.99 -5.85
N PRO A 222 3.88 -4.75 -5.05
CA PRO A 222 4.34 -3.39 -4.80
C PRO A 222 4.74 -2.76 -6.14
N ILE A 223 3.99 -1.74 -6.57
CA ILE A 223 4.38 -0.96 -7.74
C ILE A 223 5.57 -0.12 -7.30
N ALA A 224 6.76 -0.45 -7.80
CA ALA A 224 7.91 0.43 -7.66
C ALA A 224 7.50 1.81 -8.15
N GLY A 225 7.46 2.79 -7.24
CA GLY A 225 7.16 4.17 -7.59
C GLY A 225 7.99 4.55 -8.81
N VAL A 226 7.35 5.16 -9.82
CA VAL A 226 8.07 5.71 -10.97
C VAL A 226 9.30 6.43 -10.44
N PRO A 227 10.53 6.08 -10.87
CA PRO A 227 11.72 6.62 -10.25
C PRO A 227 11.67 8.15 -10.29
N GLU A 228 11.79 8.77 -9.11
CA GLU A 228 11.66 10.21 -8.93
C GLU A 228 12.58 11.02 -9.89
N PRO A 229 12.34 12.33 -10.10
CA PRO A 229 13.10 13.16 -11.04
C PRO A 229 14.63 13.09 -10.88
N ALA A 230 15.12 12.72 -9.69
CA ALA A 230 16.54 12.45 -9.44
C ALA A 230 17.07 11.26 -10.28
N THR A 231 16.28 10.22 -10.51
CA THR A 231 16.65 9.07 -11.33
C THR A 231 16.70 9.42 -12.81
N TRP A 232 15.78 10.28 -13.27
CA TRP A 232 15.82 10.86 -14.60
C TRP A 232 17.05 11.75 -14.78
N ALA A 233 17.36 12.59 -13.79
CA ALA A 233 18.56 13.42 -13.78
C ALA A 233 19.85 12.58 -13.78
N LEU A 234 19.88 11.44 -13.08
CA LEU A 234 21.02 10.51 -13.07
C LEU A 234 21.17 9.75 -14.40
N MET A 235 20.07 9.32 -15.02
CA MET A 235 20.12 8.72 -16.36
C MET A 235 20.59 9.74 -17.42
N LEU A 236 20.00 10.93 -17.44
CA LEU A 236 20.38 11.98 -18.38
C LEU A 236 21.84 12.43 -18.16
N SER A 237 22.24 12.68 -16.92
CA SER A 237 23.63 13.06 -16.60
C SER A 237 24.63 11.94 -16.93
N GLY A 238 24.26 10.66 -16.78
CA GLY A 238 25.05 9.52 -17.23
C GLY A 238 25.27 9.49 -18.75
N PHE A 239 24.21 9.69 -19.54
CA PHE A 239 24.32 9.76 -21.01
C PHE A 239 25.13 10.98 -21.48
N PHE A 240 24.92 12.15 -20.87
CA PHE A 240 25.71 13.34 -21.21
C PHE A 240 27.18 13.22 -20.78
N GLY A 241 27.45 12.63 -19.61
CA GLY A 241 28.81 12.37 -19.10
C GLY A 241 29.58 11.37 -19.97
N ALA A 242 28.94 10.26 -20.37
CA ALA A 242 29.54 9.29 -21.29
C ALA A 242 29.77 9.90 -22.69
N GLY A 243 28.83 10.70 -23.19
CA GLY A 243 28.98 11.40 -24.48
C GLY A 243 30.09 12.46 -24.46
N ALA A 244 30.31 13.16 -23.36
CA ALA A 244 31.38 14.15 -23.21
C ALA A 244 32.77 13.49 -23.14
N THR A 245 32.90 12.38 -22.40
CA THR A 245 34.15 11.63 -22.28
C THR A 245 34.56 10.99 -23.61
N LEU A 246 33.62 10.39 -24.36
CA LEU A 246 33.89 9.84 -25.70
C LEU A 246 34.32 10.92 -26.71
N ARG A 247 33.70 12.11 -26.67
CA ARG A 247 34.10 13.24 -27.54
C ARG A 247 35.49 13.78 -27.22
N SER A 248 35.85 13.86 -25.94
CA SER A 248 37.19 14.32 -25.51
C SER A 248 38.31 13.38 -25.97
N ARG A 249 38.06 12.07 -26.01
CA ARG A 249 39.04 11.07 -26.46
C ARG A 249 39.30 11.15 -27.97
N ARG A 250 38.25 11.35 -28.77
CA ARG A 250 38.38 11.56 -30.22
C ARG A 250 39.12 12.86 -30.58
N ALA A 251 38.94 13.92 -29.78
CA ALA A 251 39.66 15.18 -29.98
C ALA A 251 41.17 15.04 -29.66
N ARG A 252 41.54 14.25 -28.64
CA ARG A 252 42.94 13.99 -28.29
C ARG A 252 43.67 13.08 -29.28
N GLN A 253 43.00 12.08 -29.86
CA GLN A 253 43.61 11.23 -30.88
C GLN A 253 43.97 12.01 -32.16
N ARG A 254 43.15 13.00 -32.54
CA ARG A 254 43.43 13.87 -33.70
C ARG A 254 44.59 14.85 -33.51
N LEU A 255 45.03 15.09 -32.27
CA LEU A 255 46.17 15.97 -31.97
C LEU A 255 47.51 15.25 -31.93
N ILE A 256 47.52 13.91 -31.97
CA ILE A 256 48.74 13.08 -31.96
C ILE A 256 49.13 12.64 -33.39
N GLU A 257 48.23 12.79 -34.36
CA GLU A 257 48.43 12.43 -35.77
C GLU A 257 48.77 13.65 -36.68
N ALA A 258 49.01 14.83 -36.09
CA ALA A 258 49.42 16.05 -36.79
C ALA A 258 50.82 16.49 -36.34
#